data_AF-A0A9D0VJI9-F1
#
_entry.id   AF-A0A9D0VJI9-F1
#
_cell.length_a   1.000
_cell.length_b   1.000
_cell.length_c   1.000
_cell.angle_alpha   90.00
_cell.angle_beta   90.00
_cell.angle_gamma   90.00
#
_symmetry.space_group_name_H-M   'P 1'
#
loop_
_entity.id
_entity.type
_entity.pdbx_description
1 polymer ?
#
loop_
_entity_poly.entity_id
_entity_poly.type
_entity_poly.pdbx_seq_one_letter_code
_entity_poly.pdbx_strand_id
1 'polypeptide(L)'
;MAKTATFLQLSPEFGGTRFGPFDVVEIRLGSDPEQSDITLPETLGVIPQHVLLLRQQDASFILAPIDRAAPIYHFRSGKGAPRLVTAPVAIRDGDAFALVTPEGPRFHLVVEKDAKAIAEAARESQGPAWGVNLDGSRFQRGLIEEIRRRGVAAVVTTSVGHTVVRASAMIRTGQIFRPIYVVSGMMMLSGWLFAGTAACGALSFNKQKSSVVQDLSTCQDRLGVVLNDAGDAIGDPTVPDLVSRVLAEPVWKNTLRDDTELMTGYREQLKAVLAQQSKYTWVYTRKASPYTRLKSELDGLPEALVRVLAFAAVGPSYDREWSLINDSESEEVCGRGPLGLTYRQATNLGLVAQPDALVDRQLAESGNIEEQRLALDRTLRNAGAEHEYRDDLISSQGAEIQGGMQCLYIDGDDERTNIKRIADALRRKLGVRSGVKAPKQDELYWLSSRLLLLYAQDFKSISLEGLSFNAKAAPTLQMSNLEIKDSRRSFAVRSAARLMARATAIPCFARFDKEEDSVPEWFLAQPPMLGNCAILKAYVEYNRL
;
A
#
# COMPACT_ATOMS: atom_id res chain seq x y z
N MET A 1 17.68 1.78 73.39
CA MET A 1 17.19 2.40 72.13
C MET A 1 16.07 1.54 71.60
N ALA A 2 14.92 2.11 71.24
CA ALA A 2 13.80 1.33 70.69
C ALA A 2 14.24 0.67 69.38
N LYS A 3 14.10 -0.66 69.29
CA LYS A 3 14.51 -1.42 68.10
C LYS A 3 13.65 -0.92 66.93
N THR A 4 14.30 -0.28 65.96
CA THR A 4 13.63 0.33 64.81
C THR A 4 13.95 -0.49 63.57
N ALA A 5 12.93 -1.11 62.96
CA ALA A 5 13.08 -1.98 61.80
C ALA A 5 12.64 -1.28 60.51
N THR A 6 13.41 -1.46 59.44
CA THR A 6 13.12 -0.86 58.13
C THR A 6 12.42 -1.89 57.25
N PHE A 7 11.34 -1.47 56.61
CA PHE A 7 10.64 -2.25 55.60
C PHE A 7 10.50 -1.46 54.31
N LEU A 8 10.53 -2.18 53.20
CA LEU A 8 10.14 -1.65 51.90
C LEU A 8 8.81 -2.29 51.53
N GLN A 9 7.75 -1.48 51.48
CA GLN A 9 6.42 -1.97 51.12
C GLN A 9 6.12 -1.61 49.69
N LEU A 10 5.92 -2.62 48.87
CA LEU A 10 5.44 -2.44 47.51
C LEU A 10 3.99 -1.93 47.55
N SER A 11 3.64 -0.98 46.70
CA SER A 11 2.29 -0.41 46.71
C SER A 11 1.22 -1.50 46.50
N PRO A 12 0.01 -1.36 47.09
CA PRO A 12 -1.03 -2.41 47.07
C PRO A 12 -1.36 -2.95 45.70
N GLU A 13 -1.33 -2.09 44.68
CA GLU A 13 -1.51 -2.45 43.28
C GLU A 13 -0.56 -3.52 42.76
N PHE A 14 0.68 -3.52 43.23
CA PHE A 14 1.72 -4.43 42.79
C PHE A 14 1.85 -5.65 43.72
N GLY A 15 0.83 -5.91 44.55
CA GLY A 15 0.75 -7.03 45.46
C GLY A 15 0.93 -6.67 46.93
N GLY A 16 1.21 -5.40 47.26
CA GLY A 16 1.27 -4.92 48.66
C GLY A 16 2.41 -5.52 49.50
N THR A 17 3.29 -6.30 48.88
CA THR A 17 4.29 -7.14 49.55
C THR A 17 5.25 -6.28 50.36
N ARG A 18 5.44 -6.65 51.63
CA ARG A 18 6.36 -5.98 52.54
C ARG A 18 7.66 -6.77 52.61
N PHE A 19 8.76 -6.14 52.23
CA PHE A 19 10.11 -6.70 52.25
C PHE A 19 10.85 -6.23 53.50
N GLY A 20 11.54 -7.16 54.16
CA GLY A 20 12.27 -6.93 55.41
C GLY A 20 11.84 -7.89 56.53
N PRO A 21 12.25 -7.64 57.79
CA PRO A 21 12.93 -6.43 58.25
C PRO A 21 14.39 -6.35 57.76
N PHE A 22 14.81 -5.17 57.30
CA PHE A 22 16.20 -4.88 56.97
C PHE A 22 16.92 -4.26 58.16
N ASP A 23 17.80 -5.06 58.77
CA ASP A 23 18.66 -4.65 59.89
C ASP A 23 20.05 -4.18 59.43
N VAL A 24 20.31 -4.23 58.12
CA VAL A 24 21.58 -3.86 57.48
C VAL A 24 21.65 -2.36 57.14
N VAL A 25 22.88 -1.84 57.01
CA VAL A 25 23.15 -0.44 56.66
C VAL A 25 22.81 -0.15 55.20
N GLU A 26 22.90 -1.16 54.36
CA GLU A 26 22.81 -1.08 52.91
C GLU A 26 21.74 -2.04 52.41
N ILE A 27 20.83 -1.56 51.57
CA ILE A 27 19.78 -2.36 50.95
C ILE A 27 19.89 -2.17 49.43
N ARG A 28 20.07 -3.27 48.70
CA ARG A 28 20.26 -3.30 47.25
C ARG A 28 19.04 -3.88 46.56
N LEU A 29 18.60 -3.23 45.49
CA LEU A 29 17.56 -3.78 44.62
C LEU A 29 18.07 -3.80 43.18
N GLY A 30 17.79 -4.88 42.46
CA GLY A 30 18.32 -5.14 41.14
C GLY A 30 17.78 -6.43 40.54
N SER A 31 18.21 -6.78 39.34
CA SER A 31 17.77 -8.00 38.67
C SER A 31 18.62 -9.24 38.95
N ASP A 32 19.82 -9.05 39.51
CA ASP A 32 20.70 -10.14 39.88
C ASP A 32 20.41 -10.61 41.32
N PRO A 33 19.94 -11.85 41.53
CA PRO A 33 19.66 -12.40 42.85
C PRO A 33 20.89 -12.61 43.72
N GLU A 34 22.09 -12.72 43.15
CA GLU A 34 23.33 -12.88 43.91
C GLU A 34 23.85 -11.55 44.47
N GLN A 35 23.37 -10.43 43.93
CA GLN A 35 23.89 -9.09 44.23
C GLN A 35 22.85 -8.12 44.81
N SER A 36 21.60 -8.55 44.95
CA SER A 36 20.46 -7.72 45.38
C SER A 36 19.69 -8.36 46.52
N ASP A 37 19.35 -7.57 47.54
CA ASP A 37 18.48 -7.99 48.65
C ASP A 37 17.02 -8.14 48.22
N ILE A 38 16.58 -7.36 47.22
CA ILE A 38 15.30 -7.55 46.54
C ILE A 38 15.56 -7.73 45.04
N THR A 39 15.28 -8.93 44.56
CA THR A 39 15.42 -9.26 43.14
C THR A 39 14.15 -8.93 42.37
N LEU A 40 14.28 -8.13 41.33
CA LEU A 40 13.21 -7.77 40.41
C LEU A 40 13.47 -8.36 39.02
N PRO A 41 12.43 -8.66 38.22
CA PRO A 41 12.65 -9.20 36.88
C PRO A 41 13.43 -8.23 36.00
N GLU A 42 14.46 -8.72 35.30
CA GLU A 42 15.20 -7.95 34.29
C GLU A 42 14.28 -7.41 33.18
N THR A 43 13.18 -8.14 32.89
CA THR A 43 12.14 -7.73 31.92
C THR A 43 11.48 -6.39 32.25
N LEU A 44 11.63 -5.88 33.47
CA LEU A 44 11.15 -4.56 33.87
C LEU A 44 12.14 -3.43 33.50
N GLY A 45 13.28 -3.73 32.87
CA GLY A 45 14.34 -2.77 32.60
C GLY A 45 15.23 -2.48 33.82
N VAL A 46 15.15 -3.33 34.85
CA VAL A 46 15.96 -3.24 36.06
C VAL A 46 17.32 -3.88 35.77
N ILE A 47 18.38 -3.08 35.79
CA ILE A 47 19.77 -3.56 35.69
C ILE A 47 20.19 -4.44 36.90
N PRO A 48 21.26 -5.25 36.77
CA PRO A 48 21.68 -6.22 37.81
C PRO A 48 21.75 -5.67 39.24
N GLN A 49 22.27 -4.45 39.40
CA GLN A 49 22.15 -3.64 40.63
C GLN A 49 21.61 -2.26 40.24
N HIS A 50 20.37 -1.95 40.59
CA HIS A 50 19.69 -0.76 40.09
C HIS A 50 19.72 0.39 41.08
N VAL A 51 19.42 0.11 42.34
CA VAL A 51 19.31 1.12 43.38
C VAL A 51 19.94 0.64 44.67
N LEU A 52 20.49 1.62 45.37
CA LEU A 52 21.11 1.51 46.66
C LEU A 52 20.38 2.39 47.66
N LEU A 53 19.85 1.79 48.73
CA LEU A 53 19.39 2.51 49.91
C LEU A 53 20.43 2.40 51.02
N LEU A 54 20.92 3.54 51.49
CA LEU A 54 21.84 3.62 52.63
C LEU A 54 21.10 4.20 53.83
N ARG A 55 21.02 3.44 54.91
CA ARG A 55 20.45 3.91 56.17
C ARG A 55 21.39 4.89 56.85
N GLN A 56 20.91 6.09 57.13
CA GLN A 56 21.58 7.09 57.95
C GLN A 56 21.01 7.05 59.39
N GLN A 57 21.60 7.86 60.28
CA GLN A 57 21.09 8.02 61.64
C GLN A 57 19.67 8.63 61.64
N ASP A 58 18.88 8.36 62.68
CA ASP A 58 17.54 8.95 62.91
C ASP A 58 16.47 8.69 61.84
N ALA A 59 16.40 7.46 61.31
CA ALA A 59 15.37 7.04 60.34
C ALA A 59 15.37 7.84 59.02
N SER A 60 16.52 8.42 58.68
CA SER A 60 16.79 9.00 57.37
C SER A 60 17.56 8.02 56.49
N PHE A 61 17.34 8.07 55.17
CA PHE A 61 18.00 7.18 54.23
C PHE A 61 18.50 7.98 53.03
N ILE A 62 19.56 7.50 52.39
CA ILE A 62 20.00 8.01 51.10
C ILE A 62 19.56 7.02 50.03
N LEU A 63 18.82 7.52 49.05
CA LEU A 63 18.46 6.82 47.83
C LEU A 63 19.48 7.18 46.74
N ALA A 64 20.23 6.20 46.25
CA ALA A 64 21.27 6.41 45.24
C ALA A 64 21.11 5.45 44.06
N PRO A 65 21.12 5.93 42.80
CA PRO A 65 21.29 5.07 41.65
C PRO A 65 22.71 4.49 41.64
N ILE A 66 22.83 3.20 41.34
CA ILE A 66 24.15 2.54 41.20
C ILE A 66 24.87 3.05 39.94
N ASP A 67 24.11 3.32 38.87
CA ASP A 67 24.61 3.86 37.62
C ASP A 67 23.67 4.97 37.11
N ARG A 68 24.20 5.91 36.32
CA ARG A 68 23.41 6.93 35.59
C ARG A 68 22.39 6.31 34.64
N ALA A 69 22.62 5.06 34.21
CA ALA A 69 21.69 4.28 33.41
C ALA A 69 20.56 3.62 34.21
N ALA A 70 20.53 3.76 35.55
CA ALA A 70 19.48 3.24 36.43
C ALA A 70 18.53 4.36 36.89
N PRO A 71 17.47 4.68 36.11
CA PRO A 71 16.59 5.78 36.45
C PRO A 71 15.70 5.43 37.66
N ILE A 72 15.76 6.27 38.69
CA ILE A 72 14.96 6.15 39.91
C ILE A 72 14.12 7.41 40.06
N TYR A 73 12.85 7.25 40.43
CA TYR A 73 11.92 8.35 40.65
C TYR A 73 11.51 8.41 42.12
N HIS A 74 11.77 9.54 42.78
CA HIS A 74 11.41 9.78 44.17
C HIS A 74 10.08 10.52 44.28
N PHE A 75 9.26 10.08 45.23
CA PHE A 75 7.98 10.66 45.62
C PHE A 75 8.08 11.08 47.08
N ARG A 76 7.97 12.38 47.34
CA ARG A 76 7.92 12.89 48.71
C ARG A 76 6.54 12.62 49.30
N SER A 77 6.50 12.18 50.56
CA SER A 77 5.26 11.95 51.30
C SER A 77 4.32 13.16 51.19
N GLY A 78 3.07 12.92 50.76
CA GLY A 78 2.04 13.94 50.55
C GLY A 78 2.18 14.80 49.27
N LYS A 79 3.20 14.60 48.42
CA LYS A 79 3.33 15.27 47.12
C LYS A 79 3.27 14.27 45.97
N GLY A 80 2.37 14.52 45.00
CA GLY A 80 2.05 13.53 43.95
C GLY A 80 3.02 13.45 42.77
N ALA A 81 3.86 14.47 42.53
CA ALA A 81 4.70 14.51 41.34
C ALA A 81 6.07 13.81 41.57
N PRO A 82 6.48 12.88 40.70
CA PRO A 82 7.78 12.21 40.75
C PRO A 82 8.94 13.15 40.44
N ARG A 83 10.09 12.92 41.06
CA ARG A 83 11.36 13.57 40.70
C ARG A 83 12.40 12.53 40.32
N LEU A 84 13.01 12.66 39.14
CA LEU A 84 14.15 11.81 38.74
C LEU A 84 15.34 12.06 39.66
N VAL A 85 15.93 10.97 40.16
CA VAL A 85 17.09 10.94 41.04
C VAL A 85 18.31 10.65 40.19
N THR A 86 19.09 11.68 39.85
CA THR A 86 20.33 11.56 39.07
C THR A 86 21.60 11.58 39.93
N ALA A 87 21.43 11.81 41.24
CA ALA A 87 22.48 11.85 42.25
C ALA A 87 21.88 11.38 43.59
N PRO A 88 22.68 10.97 44.59
CA PRO A 88 22.17 10.54 45.88
C PRO A 88 21.25 11.58 46.54
N VAL A 89 20.04 11.17 46.94
CA VAL A 89 19.02 12.04 47.55
C VAL A 89 18.59 11.49 48.90
N ALA A 90 18.46 12.37 49.90
CA ALA A 90 17.92 11.99 51.20
C ALA A 90 16.40 11.78 51.13
N ILE A 91 15.95 10.63 51.62
CA ILE A 91 14.54 10.23 51.74
C ILE A 91 14.20 9.96 53.21
N ARG A 92 12.92 10.06 53.56
CA ARG A 92 12.42 9.88 54.93
C ARG A 92 11.31 8.84 54.99
N ASP A 93 10.99 8.40 56.19
CA ASP A 93 9.83 7.54 56.45
C ASP A 93 8.55 8.10 55.80
N GLY A 94 7.81 7.23 55.10
CA GLY A 94 6.62 7.59 54.33
C GLY A 94 6.89 8.15 52.93
N ASP A 95 8.14 8.40 52.54
CA ASP A 95 8.49 8.64 51.13
C ASP A 95 8.39 7.34 50.32
N ALA A 96 8.24 7.49 49.00
CA ALA A 96 8.25 6.36 48.09
C ALA A 96 9.21 6.58 46.94
N PHE A 97 9.63 5.49 46.29
CA PHE A 97 10.40 5.56 45.06
C PHE A 97 9.96 4.47 44.08
N ALA A 98 10.13 4.74 42.80
CA ALA A 98 9.90 3.78 41.72
C ALA A 98 11.16 3.63 40.87
N LEU A 99 11.34 2.43 40.32
CA LEU A 99 12.47 2.11 39.44
C LEU A 99 12.02 2.15 37.98
N VAL A 100 12.95 2.47 37.08
CA VAL A 100 12.81 2.46 35.62
C VAL A 100 11.90 3.56 35.06
N THR A 101 10.66 3.66 35.56
CA THR A 101 9.68 4.66 35.18
C THR A 101 8.96 5.25 36.41
N PRO A 102 8.39 6.46 36.31
CA PRO A 102 7.61 7.03 37.41
C PRO A 102 6.37 6.19 37.79
N GLU A 103 5.86 5.39 36.86
CA GLU A 103 4.67 4.55 37.05
C GLU A 103 5.01 3.06 37.28
N GLY A 104 6.30 2.77 37.46
CA GLY A 104 6.81 1.44 37.80
C GLY A 104 6.48 0.98 39.23
N PRO A 105 7.04 -0.17 39.66
CA PRO A 105 6.79 -0.71 40.99
C PRO A 105 7.27 0.29 42.04
N ARG A 106 6.32 0.78 42.85
CA ARG A 106 6.57 1.82 43.84
C ARG A 106 6.77 1.19 45.21
N PHE A 107 7.90 1.50 45.81
CA PHE A 107 8.30 1.06 47.15
C PHE A 107 8.13 2.21 48.12
N HIS A 108 7.33 2.00 49.15
CA HIS A 108 7.17 2.88 50.29
C HIS A 108 8.17 2.49 51.36
N LEU A 109 8.92 3.48 51.84
CA LEU A 109 9.79 3.30 52.99
C LEU A 109 8.94 3.38 54.27
N VAL A 110 8.92 2.30 55.04
CA VAL A 110 8.16 2.21 56.28
C VAL A 110 9.10 1.86 57.43
N VAL A 111 9.21 2.77 58.40
CA VAL A 111 10.06 2.62 59.57
C VAL A 111 9.20 2.32 60.80
N GLU A 112 9.26 1.08 61.28
CA GLU A 112 8.44 0.63 62.41
C GLU A 112 9.23 0.70 63.73
N LYS A 113 8.61 1.25 64.78
CA LYS A 113 9.24 1.45 66.10
C LYS A 113 8.61 0.60 67.22
N ASP A 114 7.43 0.02 67.00
CA ASP A 114 6.75 -0.83 67.98
C ASP A 114 7.19 -2.29 67.85
N ALA A 115 7.71 -2.87 68.93
CA ALA A 115 8.22 -4.24 68.98
C ALA A 115 7.15 -5.30 68.63
N LYS A 116 5.86 -5.04 68.93
CA LYS A 116 4.77 -5.96 68.56
C LYS A 116 4.45 -5.86 67.07
N ALA A 117 4.36 -4.64 66.53
CA ALA A 117 4.11 -4.41 65.10
C ALA A 117 5.27 -4.92 64.23
N ILE A 118 6.52 -4.83 64.71
CA ILE A 118 7.70 -5.41 64.03
C ILE A 118 7.59 -6.93 63.93
N ALA A 119 7.17 -7.61 65.00
CA ALA A 119 7.04 -9.07 65.01
C ALA A 119 5.89 -9.58 64.14
N GLU A 120 4.80 -8.82 64.05
CA GLU A 120 3.65 -9.14 63.19
C GLU A 120 3.96 -8.88 61.70
N ALA A 121 4.56 -7.73 61.39
CA ALA A 121 5.03 -7.42 60.04
C ALA A 121 6.12 -8.38 59.55
N ALA A 122 6.98 -8.88 60.45
CA ALA A 122 7.97 -9.91 60.13
C ALA A 122 7.33 -11.29 59.89
N ARG A 123 6.17 -11.59 60.48
CA ARG A 123 5.40 -12.82 60.16
C ARG A 123 4.70 -12.71 58.82
N GLU A 124 4.16 -11.53 58.48
CA GLU A 124 3.56 -11.27 57.16
C GLU A 124 4.59 -11.36 56.02
N SER A 125 5.85 -10.98 56.27
CA SER A 125 6.95 -11.17 55.33
C SER A 125 7.50 -12.61 55.27
N GLN A 126 7.06 -13.52 56.16
CA GLN A 126 7.50 -14.92 56.29
C GLN A 126 6.41 -15.97 55.98
N GLY A 127 5.52 -15.70 55.01
CA GLY A 127 4.62 -16.73 54.43
C GLY A 127 5.38 -17.88 53.74
N PRO A 128 4.76 -19.05 53.49
CA PRO A 128 5.47 -20.30 53.21
C PRO A 128 6.35 -20.18 51.96
N ALA A 129 7.66 -20.37 52.17
CA ALA A 129 8.77 -20.40 51.19
C ALA A 129 9.27 -19.06 50.62
N TRP A 130 9.67 -18.11 51.47
CA TRP A 130 10.40 -16.89 51.05
C TRP A 130 11.80 -16.76 51.69
N GLY A 131 12.50 -17.88 51.85
CA GLY A 131 13.94 -17.90 52.10
C GLY A 131 14.65 -18.46 50.87
N VAL A 132 15.44 -17.61 50.20
CA VAL A 132 16.36 -17.94 49.08
C VAL A 132 15.65 -18.49 47.83
N ASN A 133 15.69 -17.72 46.74
CA ASN A 133 15.07 -18.02 45.45
C ASN A 133 13.53 -18.11 45.50
N LEU A 134 12.91 -16.96 45.30
CA LEU A 134 11.55 -16.86 44.78
C LEU A 134 11.36 -17.85 43.63
N ASP A 135 10.40 -18.77 43.76
CA ASP A 135 9.77 -19.39 42.59
C ASP A 135 9.12 -18.24 41.80
N GLY A 136 9.91 -17.69 40.86
CA GLY A 136 9.63 -16.45 40.15
C GLY A 136 8.31 -16.47 39.41
N SER A 137 7.68 -17.63 39.24
CA SER A 137 6.54 -17.76 38.35
C SER A 137 5.26 -17.02 38.80
N ARG A 138 4.96 -16.83 40.09
CA ARG A 138 3.70 -16.19 40.54
C ARG A 138 3.82 -14.70 40.89
N PHE A 139 4.85 -14.32 41.63
CA PHE A 139 5.13 -12.91 41.93
C PHE A 139 5.46 -12.15 40.64
N GLN A 140 6.28 -12.73 39.76
CA GLN A 140 6.60 -12.09 38.48
C GLN A 140 5.36 -11.99 37.59
N ARG A 141 4.48 -13.00 37.55
CA ARG A 141 3.24 -12.91 36.75
C ARG A 141 2.30 -11.80 37.23
N GLY A 142 2.03 -11.70 38.54
CA GLY A 142 1.15 -10.65 39.09
C GLY A 142 1.75 -9.24 38.97
N LEU A 143 3.05 -9.11 39.20
CA LEU A 143 3.78 -7.85 39.05
C LEU A 143 3.86 -7.42 37.58
N ILE A 144 4.16 -8.35 36.67
CA ILE A 144 4.23 -8.10 35.22
C ILE A 144 2.83 -7.82 34.66
N GLU A 145 1.77 -8.48 35.12
CA GLU A 145 0.40 -8.18 34.67
C GLU A 145 -0.09 -6.83 35.15
N GLU A 146 0.18 -6.42 36.40
CA GLU A 146 -0.21 -5.08 36.87
C GLU A 146 0.68 -3.99 36.28
N ILE A 147 2.00 -4.22 36.11
CA ILE A 147 2.89 -3.30 35.38
C ILE A 147 2.49 -3.23 33.90
N ARG A 148 2.00 -4.31 33.29
CA ARG A 148 1.42 -4.27 31.95
C ARG A 148 0.13 -3.47 31.94
N ARG A 149 -0.71 -3.59 32.97
CA ARG A 149 -1.98 -2.85 33.07
C ARG A 149 -1.76 -1.35 33.32
N ARG A 150 -0.84 -0.98 34.21
CA ARG A 150 -0.53 0.40 34.59
C ARG A 150 0.54 1.05 33.72
N GLY A 151 1.52 0.30 33.24
CA GLY A 151 2.46 0.72 32.20
C GLY A 151 1.73 1.01 30.90
N VAL A 152 0.71 0.22 30.53
CA VAL A 152 -0.21 0.63 29.45
C VAL A 152 -0.91 1.94 29.83
N ALA A 153 -1.51 2.07 31.03
CA ALA A 153 -2.20 3.29 31.50
C ALA A 153 -1.33 4.57 31.51
N ALA A 154 -0.07 4.47 31.93
CA ALA A 154 0.92 5.55 32.01
C ALA A 154 1.54 5.89 30.64
N VAL A 155 1.71 4.88 29.80
CA VAL A 155 2.07 5.07 28.40
C VAL A 155 0.90 5.81 27.74
N VAL A 156 -0.38 5.47 27.97
CA VAL A 156 -1.55 6.22 27.42
C VAL A 156 -1.52 7.71 27.74
N THR A 157 -0.98 8.12 28.89
CA THR A 157 -0.92 9.53 29.32
C THR A 157 0.33 10.28 28.84
N THR A 158 1.31 9.60 28.24
CA THR A 158 2.46 10.23 27.56
C THR A 158 2.21 10.33 26.05
N SER A 159 2.85 11.29 25.35
CA SER A 159 2.61 11.51 23.90
C SER A 159 2.85 10.26 23.04
N VAL A 160 3.77 9.40 23.46
CA VAL A 160 4.10 8.14 22.79
C VAL A 160 3.04 7.07 23.02
N GLY A 161 2.51 6.91 24.23
CA GLY A 161 1.47 5.92 24.42
C GLY A 161 0.05 6.39 24.15
N HIS A 162 -0.19 7.69 24.05
CA HIS A 162 -1.34 8.22 23.34
C HIS A 162 -1.30 7.78 21.86
N THR A 163 -0.10 7.56 21.30
CA THR A 163 0.11 7.02 19.95
C THR A 163 -0.06 5.49 19.91
N VAL A 164 0.39 4.75 20.93
CA VAL A 164 0.19 3.29 21.03
C VAL A 164 -1.26 2.90 21.32
N VAL A 165 -1.98 3.67 22.15
CA VAL A 165 -3.42 3.47 22.36
C VAL A 165 -4.22 3.91 21.16
N ARG A 166 -3.82 4.97 20.46
CA ARG A 166 -4.37 5.25 19.13
C ARG A 166 -4.07 4.09 18.18
N ALA A 167 -2.87 3.52 18.13
CA ALA A 167 -2.55 2.38 17.27
C ALA A 167 -3.33 1.10 17.66
N SER A 168 -3.51 0.82 18.94
CA SER A 168 -4.26 -0.33 19.46
C SER A 168 -5.78 -0.17 19.24
N ALA A 169 -6.32 1.02 19.55
CA ALA A 169 -7.67 1.39 19.17
C ALA A 169 -7.82 1.33 17.66
N MET A 170 -6.83 1.79 16.89
CA MET A 170 -6.81 1.71 15.42
C MET A 170 -6.78 0.27 14.91
N ILE A 171 -6.13 -0.67 15.59
CA ILE A 171 -6.17 -2.10 15.22
C ILE A 171 -7.56 -2.68 15.52
N ARG A 172 -8.10 -2.41 16.73
CA ARG A 172 -9.43 -2.91 17.14
C ARG A 172 -10.59 -2.27 16.38
N THR A 173 -10.45 -1.02 15.93
CA THR A 173 -11.46 -0.27 15.16
C THR A 173 -11.17 -0.26 13.65
N GLY A 174 -10.17 -1.01 13.17
CA GLY A 174 -9.82 -1.10 11.74
C GLY A 174 -9.19 0.17 11.12
N GLN A 175 -8.80 1.16 11.92
CA GLN A 175 -8.10 2.36 11.47
C GLN A 175 -6.60 2.15 11.20
N ILE A 176 -5.93 1.06 11.62
CA ILE A 176 -4.51 0.83 11.27
C ILE A 176 -4.34 0.50 9.78
N PHE A 177 -5.43 0.06 9.16
CA PHE A 177 -5.56 -0.12 7.72
C PHE A 177 -5.85 1.21 7.01
N ARG A 178 -5.83 2.36 7.72
CA ARG A 178 -5.91 3.68 7.09
C ARG A 178 -4.60 4.00 6.36
N PRO A 179 -4.69 4.49 5.10
CA PRO A 179 -3.56 4.71 4.21
C PRO A 179 -2.35 5.41 4.84
N ILE A 180 -2.57 6.51 5.56
CA ILE A 180 -1.51 7.28 6.24
C ILE A 180 -0.61 6.42 7.13
N TYR A 181 -1.15 5.43 7.85
CA TYR A 181 -0.35 4.61 8.78
C TYR A 181 0.34 3.42 8.11
N VAL A 182 -0.26 2.87 7.05
CA VAL A 182 0.38 1.85 6.20
C VAL A 182 1.57 2.45 5.45
N VAL A 183 1.44 3.69 4.95
CA VAL A 183 2.51 4.44 4.26
C VAL A 183 3.66 4.75 5.20
N SER A 184 3.35 5.24 6.39
CA SER A 184 4.37 5.57 7.39
C SER A 184 5.13 4.32 7.85
N GLY A 185 4.44 3.19 8.01
CA GLY A 185 5.04 1.89 8.34
C GLY A 185 5.88 1.30 7.21
N MET A 186 5.42 1.37 5.95
CA MET A 186 6.19 0.89 4.80
C MET A 186 7.37 1.79 4.44
N MET A 187 7.28 3.12 4.63
CA MET A 187 8.42 4.02 4.45
C MET A 187 9.51 3.77 5.50
N MET A 188 9.15 3.55 6.78
CA MET A 188 10.12 3.15 7.81
C MET A 188 10.77 1.79 7.53
N LEU A 189 10.00 0.80 7.07
CA LEU A 189 10.53 -0.55 6.76
C LEU A 189 11.38 -0.57 5.47
N SER A 190 11.01 0.23 4.45
CA SER A 190 11.82 0.37 3.22
C SER A 190 13.15 1.09 3.48
N GLY A 191 13.19 2.07 4.39
CA GLY A 191 14.44 2.72 4.82
C GLY A 191 15.40 1.79 5.55
N TRP A 192 14.90 0.74 6.21
CA TRP A 192 15.72 -0.29 6.86
C TRP A 192 16.11 -1.44 5.92
N LEU A 193 15.26 -1.79 4.95
CA LEU A 193 15.53 -2.89 4.01
C LEU A 193 16.53 -2.51 2.89
N PHE A 194 16.71 -1.21 2.59
CA PHE A 194 17.72 -0.74 1.62
C PHE A 194 19.06 -0.32 2.23
N ALA A 195 19.21 -0.34 3.56
CA ALA A 195 20.50 -0.14 4.24
C ALA A 195 21.27 -1.46 4.49
N GLY A 196 20.71 -2.61 4.09
CA GLY A 196 21.16 -3.94 4.52
C GLY A 196 22.16 -4.69 3.62
N THR A 197 22.56 -4.17 2.46
CA THR A 197 23.42 -4.93 1.52
C THR A 197 24.76 -4.26 1.14
N ALA A 198 25.18 -3.19 1.83
CA ALA A 198 26.54 -2.64 1.70
C ALA A 198 27.33 -2.75 3.03
N ALA A 199 27.40 -3.96 3.59
CA ALA A 199 28.29 -4.28 4.69
C ALA A 199 29.51 -5.08 4.18
N CYS A 200 30.43 -4.39 3.51
CA CYS A 200 31.85 -4.77 3.42
C CYS A 200 32.66 -3.58 2.87
N GLY A 201 33.34 -2.84 3.74
CA GLY A 201 34.18 -1.70 3.36
C GLY A 201 34.21 -0.55 4.37
N ALA A 202 34.40 -0.85 5.66
CA ALA A 202 34.60 0.17 6.67
C ALA A 202 35.97 0.85 6.48
N LEU A 203 36.04 2.00 5.79
CA LEU A 203 37.14 2.98 5.90
C LEU A 203 36.95 4.34 5.18
N SER A 204 35.73 4.80 4.83
CA SER A 204 35.55 6.17 4.26
C SER A 204 34.41 7.02 4.85
N PHE A 205 34.01 6.74 6.09
CA PHE A 205 32.78 7.28 6.69
C PHE A 205 32.76 8.77 7.09
N ASN A 206 33.83 9.55 6.90
CA ASN A 206 33.82 10.98 7.27
C ASN A 206 33.49 11.94 6.13
N LYS A 207 33.57 11.53 4.85
CA LYS A 207 33.22 12.42 3.72
C LYS A 207 31.75 12.31 3.29
N GLN A 208 31.13 11.14 3.42
CA GLN A 208 29.73 10.90 3.02
C GLN A 208 28.69 11.39 4.03
N LYS A 209 29.06 11.77 5.26
CA LYS A 209 28.11 12.33 6.23
C LYS A 209 27.56 13.68 5.78
N SER A 210 28.32 14.43 4.98
CA SER A 210 27.85 15.70 4.42
C SER A 210 26.88 15.51 3.26
N SER A 211 27.15 14.57 2.34
CA SER A 211 26.27 14.31 1.20
C SER A 211 24.97 13.64 1.61
N VAL A 212 24.99 12.73 2.60
CA VAL A 212 23.77 12.07 3.10
C VAL A 212 22.89 13.04 3.88
N VAL A 213 23.45 13.98 4.63
CA VAL A 213 22.67 15.05 5.29
C VAL A 213 22.11 16.02 4.25
N GLN A 214 22.85 16.28 3.18
CA GLN A 214 22.39 17.11 2.07
C GLN A 214 21.28 16.42 1.27
N ASP A 215 21.36 15.10 1.06
CA ASP A 215 20.33 14.27 0.42
C ASP A 215 19.10 14.07 1.32
N LEU A 216 19.27 14.00 2.64
CA LEU A 216 18.16 13.97 3.59
C LEU A 216 17.44 15.33 3.65
N SER A 217 18.20 16.43 3.56
CA SER A 217 17.65 17.79 3.49
C SER A 217 16.91 18.04 2.19
N THR A 218 17.41 17.59 1.03
CA THR A 218 16.66 17.65 -0.23
C THR A 218 15.48 16.69 -0.25
N CYS A 219 15.50 15.58 0.50
CA CYS A 219 14.34 14.71 0.66
C CYS A 219 13.27 15.34 1.57
N GLN A 220 13.66 16.00 2.66
CA GLN A 220 12.77 16.78 3.53
C GLN A 220 12.23 18.04 2.83
N ASP A 221 13.04 18.72 2.04
CA ASP A 221 12.62 19.87 1.24
C ASP A 221 11.70 19.42 0.09
N ARG A 222 11.95 18.27 -0.54
CA ARG A 222 11.02 17.68 -1.53
C ARG A 222 9.72 17.20 -0.88
N LEU A 223 9.76 16.63 0.32
CA LEU A 223 8.56 16.34 1.12
C LEU A 223 7.81 17.63 1.50
N GLY A 224 8.54 18.71 1.81
CA GLY A 224 7.99 20.04 2.05
C GLY A 224 7.32 20.63 0.81
N VAL A 225 7.86 20.41 -0.39
CA VAL A 225 7.24 20.83 -1.66
C VAL A 225 6.00 19.99 -1.99
N VAL A 226 6.00 18.68 -1.71
CA VAL A 226 4.79 17.84 -1.83
C VAL A 226 3.69 18.24 -0.81
N LEU A 227 4.08 18.78 0.34
CA LEU A 227 3.16 19.29 1.36
C LEU A 227 2.66 20.72 1.07
N ASN A 228 3.45 21.53 0.36
CA ASN A 228 3.12 22.94 0.12
C ASN A 228 2.35 23.20 -1.19
N ASP A 229 2.46 22.33 -2.21
CA ASP A 229 1.63 22.43 -3.44
C ASP A 229 0.20 21.88 -3.26
N ALA A 230 -0.08 21.23 -2.13
CA ALA A 230 -1.41 20.83 -1.70
C ALA A 230 -1.98 21.87 -0.73
N GLY A 231 -2.34 23.04 -1.26
CA GLY A 231 -3.04 24.09 -0.52
C GLY A 231 -4.41 23.71 0.05
N ASP A 232 -4.81 22.43 0.02
CA ASP A 232 -5.99 21.92 0.70
C ASP A 232 -5.77 20.47 1.18
N ALA A 233 -5.91 20.29 2.49
CA ALA A 233 -6.05 19.05 3.27
C ALA A 233 -4.78 18.27 3.68
N ILE A 234 -4.51 18.31 4.99
CA ILE A 234 -3.85 17.25 5.77
C ILE A 234 -4.73 15.99 5.72
N GLY A 235 -4.71 15.25 4.60
CA GLY A 235 -5.57 14.09 4.35
C GLY A 235 -4.88 12.98 3.54
N ASP A 236 -5.39 11.75 3.68
CA ASP A 236 -4.98 10.60 2.84
C ASP A 236 -5.15 10.96 1.35
N PRO A 237 -4.17 10.68 0.46
CA PRO A 237 -4.33 10.96 -0.97
C PRO A 237 -5.50 10.15 -1.52
N THR A 238 -6.38 10.79 -2.29
CA THR A 238 -7.52 10.10 -2.91
C THR A 238 -7.06 9.20 -4.06
N VAL A 239 -7.90 8.26 -4.50
CA VAL A 239 -7.58 7.44 -5.69
C VAL A 239 -7.28 8.31 -6.93
N PRO A 240 -8.07 9.36 -7.25
CA PRO A 240 -7.73 10.29 -8.32
C PRO A 240 -6.36 10.97 -8.16
N ASP A 241 -5.97 11.34 -6.93
CA ASP A 241 -4.63 11.90 -6.67
C ASP A 241 -3.54 10.89 -7.01
N LEU A 242 -3.69 9.65 -6.57
CA LEU A 242 -2.71 8.58 -6.83
C LEU A 242 -2.59 8.29 -8.33
N VAL A 243 -3.70 8.22 -9.06
CA VAL A 243 -3.70 8.00 -10.51
C VAL A 243 -2.97 9.12 -11.23
N SER A 244 -3.27 10.38 -10.90
CA SER A 244 -2.59 11.52 -11.51
C SER A 244 -1.07 11.51 -11.28
N ARG A 245 -0.63 11.07 -10.09
CA ARG A 245 0.80 10.96 -9.75
C ARG A 245 1.47 9.76 -10.43
N VAL A 246 0.80 8.61 -10.52
CA VAL A 246 1.36 7.39 -11.14
C VAL A 246 1.46 7.55 -12.66
N LEU A 247 0.44 8.12 -13.30
CA LEU A 247 0.46 8.41 -14.73
C LEU A 247 1.27 9.67 -15.06
N ALA A 248 1.67 10.45 -14.04
CA ALA A 248 2.31 11.76 -14.11
C ALA A 248 1.57 12.74 -15.02
N GLU A 249 0.25 12.80 -14.84
CA GLU A 249 -0.64 13.59 -15.68
C GLU A 249 -1.80 14.15 -14.84
N PRO A 250 -1.80 15.46 -14.53
CA PRO A 250 -2.76 16.09 -13.63
C PRO A 250 -4.23 15.99 -14.07
N VAL A 251 -4.52 15.94 -15.38
CA VAL A 251 -5.90 15.95 -15.87
C VAL A 251 -6.72 14.76 -15.38
N TRP A 252 -6.06 13.63 -15.04
CA TRP A 252 -6.72 12.45 -14.51
C TRP A 252 -7.41 12.68 -13.17
N LYS A 253 -6.86 13.56 -12.32
CA LYS A 253 -7.44 13.84 -11.00
C LYS A 253 -8.85 14.40 -11.14
N ASN A 254 -9.02 15.45 -11.93
CA ASN A 254 -10.32 16.08 -12.15
C ASN A 254 -11.23 15.16 -12.96
N THR A 255 -10.69 14.49 -13.98
CA THR A 255 -11.45 13.53 -14.79
C THR A 255 -12.12 12.45 -13.95
N LEU A 256 -11.37 11.78 -13.07
CA LEU A 256 -11.90 10.69 -12.24
C LEU A 256 -12.75 11.18 -11.05
N ARG A 257 -12.58 12.43 -10.64
CA ARG A 257 -13.44 13.04 -9.62
C ARG A 257 -14.81 13.38 -10.20
N ASP A 258 -14.83 13.93 -11.40
CA ASP A 258 -16.03 14.51 -12.01
C ASP A 258 -16.81 13.46 -12.84
N ASP A 259 -16.16 12.38 -13.31
CA ASP A 259 -16.76 11.27 -14.06
C ASP A 259 -16.92 10.01 -13.19
N THR A 260 -18.06 9.90 -12.50
CA THR A 260 -18.33 8.82 -11.53
C THR A 260 -18.49 7.44 -12.17
N GLU A 261 -19.04 7.36 -13.38
CA GLU A 261 -19.20 6.10 -14.13
C GLU A 261 -17.83 5.56 -14.55
N LEU A 262 -16.96 6.42 -15.11
CA LEU A 262 -15.60 6.05 -15.44
C LEU A 262 -14.79 5.66 -14.20
N MET A 263 -14.95 6.39 -13.09
CA MET A 263 -14.27 6.08 -11.84
C MET A 263 -14.69 4.73 -11.26
N THR A 264 -15.99 4.40 -11.32
CA THR A 264 -16.50 3.10 -10.86
C THR A 264 -15.92 1.98 -11.70
N GLY A 265 -15.97 2.10 -13.03
CA GLY A 265 -15.36 1.13 -13.94
C GLY A 265 -13.84 1.01 -13.72
N TYR A 266 -13.14 2.13 -13.50
CA TYR A 266 -11.71 2.16 -13.22
C TYR A 266 -11.37 1.37 -11.95
N ARG A 267 -12.10 1.59 -10.85
CA ARG A 267 -11.89 0.86 -9.58
C ARG A 267 -12.05 -0.64 -9.78
N GLU A 268 -13.12 -1.07 -10.45
CA GLU A 268 -13.38 -2.50 -10.72
C GLU A 268 -12.26 -3.12 -11.55
N GLN A 269 -11.86 -2.47 -12.65
CA GLN A 269 -10.81 -3.00 -13.51
C GLN A 269 -9.43 -2.94 -12.84
N LEU A 270 -9.16 -1.95 -12.00
CA LEU A 270 -7.94 -1.88 -11.21
C LEU A 270 -7.81 -3.06 -10.25
N LYS A 271 -8.90 -3.43 -9.55
CA LYS A 271 -8.93 -4.65 -8.72
C LYS A 271 -8.60 -5.89 -9.56
N ALA A 272 -9.25 -6.02 -10.73
CA ALA A 272 -9.06 -7.15 -11.62
C ALA A 272 -7.62 -7.27 -12.16
N VAL A 273 -6.98 -6.16 -12.53
CA VAL A 273 -5.60 -6.13 -13.02
C VAL A 273 -4.62 -6.44 -11.88
N LEU A 274 -4.78 -5.83 -10.70
CA LEU A 274 -3.93 -6.07 -9.53
C LEU A 274 -3.99 -7.53 -9.05
N ALA A 275 -5.14 -8.18 -9.16
CA ALA A 275 -5.29 -9.60 -8.83
C ALA A 275 -4.55 -10.56 -9.78
N GLN A 276 -4.08 -10.09 -10.94
CA GLN A 276 -3.48 -10.91 -11.99
C GLN A 276 -2.04 -10.48 -12.34
N GLN A 277 -1.27 -10.00 -11.36
CA GLN A 277 0.09 -9.48 -11.55
C GLN A 277 0.97 -10.36 -12.44
N SER A 278 1.01 -11.67 -12.21
CA SER A 278 1.86 -12.62 -12.95
C SER A 278 1.57 -12.68 -14.45
N LYS A 279 0.35 -12.34 -14.89
CA LYS A 279 0.00 -12.33 -16.32
C LYS A 279 0.58 -11.13 -17.06
N TYR A 280 1.03 -10.11 -16.35
CA TYR A 280 1.54 -8.86 -16.92
C TYR A 280 3.05 -8.68 -16.76
N THR A 281 3.75 -9.61 -16.10
CA THR A 281 5.21 -9.54 -15.89
C THR A 281 5.97 -9.39 -17.20
N TRP A 282 5.53 -10.05 -18.28
CA TRP A 282 6.17 -9.96 -19.60
C TRP A 282 6.27 -8.54 -20.15
N VAL A 283 5.38 -7.63 -19.73
CA VAL A 283 5.29 -6.27 -20.28
C VAL A 283 6.56 -5.46 -19.96
N TYR A 284 7.13 -5.66 -18.78
CA TYR A 284 8.29 -4.91 -18.30
C TYR A 284 9.58 -5.74 -18.23
N THR A 285 9.52 -7.06 -18.38
CA THR A 285 10.72 -7.92 -18.48
C THR A 285 11.15 -8.19 -19.92
N ARG A 286 10.26 -8.05 -20.91
CA ARG A 286 10.55 -8.34 -22.33
C ARG A 286 10.57 -7.09 -23.20
N LYS A 287 11.78 -6.71 -23.60
CA LYS A 287 12.02 -5.55 -24.48
C LYS A 287 11.43 -5.70 -25.89
N ALA A 288 11.34 -6.93 -26.42
CA ALA A 288 10.76 -7.19 -27.73
C ALA A 288 9.33 -7.71 -27.57
N SER A 289 8.37 -6.80 -27.39
CA SER A 289 6.97 -7.14 -27.12
C SER A 289 5.99 -6.28 -27.91
N PRO A 290 4.72 -6.70 -28.09
CA PRO A 290 3.69 -5.87 -28.72
C PRO A 290 3.55 -4.48 -28.07
N TYR A 291 3.67 -4.40 -26.73
CA TYR A 291 3.68 -3.15 -25.98
C TYR A 291 4.79 -2.20 -26.45
N THR A 292 6.05 -2.67 -26.44
CA THR A 292 7.20 -1.84 -26.82
C THR A 292 7.15 -1.38 -28.27
N ARG A 293 6.74 -2.27 -29.19
CA ARG A 293 6.55 -1.95 -30.60
C ARG A 293 5.45 -0.92 -30.81
N LEU A 294 4.30 -1.07 -30.15
CA LEU A 294 3.23 -0.07 -30.24
C LEU A 294 3.70 1.27 -29.66
N LYS A 295 4.35 1.26 -28.49
CA LYS A 295 4.88 2.47 -27.84
C LYS A 295 5.81 3.26 -28.77
N SER A 296 6.70 2.59 -29.50
CA SER A 296 7.60 3.26 -30.45
C SER A 296 6.90 3.78 -31.70
N GLU A 297 5.90 3.05 -32.22
CA GLU A 297 5.17 3.47 -33.43
C GLU A 297 4.14 4.59 -33.17
N LEU A 298 3.76 4.81 -31.90
CA LEU A 298 2.90 5.92 -31.49
C LEU A 298 3.66 7.27 -31.41
N ASP A 299 4.91 7.33 -31.87
CA ASP A 299 5.66 8.57 -31.96
C ASP A 299 4.91 9.63 -32.80
N GLY A 300 4.89 10.86 -32.29
CA GLY A 300 4.08 11.97 -32.80
C GLY A 300 2.69 12.15 -32.16
N LEU A 301 2.28 11.28 -31.22
CA LEU A 301 1.19 11.59 -30.29
C LEU A 301 1.71 12.30 -29.03
N PRO A 302 0.86 13.07 -28.31
CA PRO A 302 1.24 13.63 -27.02
C PRO A 302 1.69 12.54 -26.04
N GLU A 303 2.77 12.80 -25.30
CA GLU A 303 3.42 11.80 -24.43
C GLU A 303 2.45 11.17 -23.41
N ALA A 304 1.60 11.99 -22.79
CA ALA A 304 0.60 11.53 -21.83
C ALA A 304 -0.40 10.53 -22.45
N LEU A 305 -0.75 10.70 -23.73
CA LEU A 305 -1.62 9.78 -24.45
C LEU A 305 -0.87 8.49 -24.81
N VAL A 306 0.38 8.58 -25.30
CA VAL A 306 1.22 7.42 -25.61
C VAL A 306 1.40 6.53 -24.37
N ARG A 307 1.65 7.16 -23.21
CA ARG A 307 1.87 6.48 -21.92
C ARG A 307 0.72 5.58 -21.52
N VAL A 308 -0.52 5.91 -21.92
CA VAL A 308 -1.70 5.09 -21.66
C VAL A 308 -2.03 4.18 -22.84
N LEU A 309 -2.04 4.69 -24.08
CA LEU A 309 -2.42 3.92 -25.28
C LEU A 309 -1.50 2.74 -25.56
N ALA A 310 -0.21 2.81 -25.21
CA ALA A 310 0.69 1.67 -25.39
C ALA A 310 0.20 0.40 -24.66
N PHE A 311 -0.53 0.56 -23.55
CA PHE A 311 -1.12 -0.55 -22.80
C PHE A 311 -2.34 -1.18 -23.47
N ALA A 312 -2.81 -0.66 -24.62
CA ALA A 312 -3.86 -1.29 -25.42
C ALA A 312 -3.38 -2.62 -26.02
N ALA A 313 -2.07 -2.73 -26.31
CA ALA A 313 -1.44 -3.96 -26.78
C ALA A 313 -1.13 -4.98 -25.65
N VAL A 314 -1.58 -4.72 -24.43
CA VAL A 314 -1.29 -5.56 -23.27
C VAL A 314 -2.46 -6.48 -22.98
N GLY A 315 -2.33 -7.76 -23.35
CA GLY A 315 -3.24 -8.83 -22.97
C GLY A 315 -2.69 -9.73 -21.85
N PRO A 316 -3.50 -10.69 -21.37
CA PRO A 316 -3.04 -11.77 -20.47
C PRO A 316 -1.96 -12.67 -21.09
N SER A 317 -1.84 -12.66 -22.42
CA SER A 317 -0.82 -13.36 -23.21
C SER A 317 -0.43 -12.45 -24.37
N TYR A 318 0.83 -12.53 -24.82
CA TYR A 318 1.38 -11.67 -25.89
C TYR A 318 1.62 -12.41 -27.21
N ASP A 319 1.45 -13.74 -27.25
CA ASP A 319 1.77 -14.60 -28.40
C ASP A 319 0.55 -15.02 -29.24
N ARG A 320 -0.67 -14.62 -28.84
CA ARG A 320 -1.89 -15.04 -29.55
C ARG A 320 -2.30 -14.00 -30.58
N GLU A 321 -2.40 -14.44 -31.84
CA GLU A 321 -2.99 -13.64 -32.92
C GLU A 321 -4.50 -13.46 -32.75
N TRP A 322 -5.17 -14.51 -32.27
CA TRP A 322 -6.62 -14.56 -32.09
C TRP A 322 -7.00 -14.55 -30.60
N SER A 323 -8.08 -13.83 -30.28
CA SER A 323 -8.56 -13.64 -28.92
C SER A 323 -10.09 -13.64 -28.89
N LEU A 324 -10.67 -14.16 -27.81
CA LEU A 324 -12.10 -14.03 -27.54
C LEU A 324 -12.34 -12.70 -26.83
N ILE A 325 -13.19 -11.86 -27.41
CA ILE A 325 -13.54 -10.55 -26.85
C ILE A 325 -15.05 -10.35 -26.89
N ASN A 326 -15.55 -9.56 -25.94
CA ASN A 326 -16.93 -9.10 -25.99
C ASN A 326 -16.96 -7.79 -26.77
N ASP A 327 -17.88 -7.67 -27.73
CA ASP A 327 -18.08 -6.46 -28.50
C ASP A 327 -19.02 -5.48 -27.78
N SER A 328 -19.31 -4.34 -28.40
CA SER A 328 -20.21 -3.31 -27.86
C SER A 328 -21.68 -3.72 -27.84
N GLU A 329 -22.06 -4.79 -28.54
CA GLU A 329 -23.38 -5.41 -28.47
C GLU A 329 -23.46 -6.47 -27.37
N SER A 330 -22.37 -6.71 -26.63
CA SER A 330 -22.23 -7.77 -25.62
C SER A 330 -22.21 -9.18 -26.19
N GLU A 331 -21.84 -9.32 -27.46
CA GLU A 331 -21.64 -10.60 -28.14
C GLU A 331 -20.17 -11.02 -28.06
N GLU A 332 -19.92 -12.32 -27.90
CA GLU A 332 -18.58 -12.89 -28.01
C GLU A 332 -18.17 -12.95 -29.48
N VAL A 333 -17.05 -12.31 -29.80
CA VAL A 333 -16.52 -12.22 -31.16
C VAL A 333 -15.01 -12.45 -31.19
N CYS A 334 -14.49 -12.60 -32.41
CA CYS A 334 -13.08 -12.72 -32.68
C CYS A 334 -12.39 -11.35 -32.61
N GLY A 335 -11.35 -11.27 -31.78
CA GLY A 335 -10.40 -10.17 -31.74
C GLY A 335 -9.09 -10.58 -32.38
N ARG A 336 -8.59 -9.78 -33.32
CA ARG A 336 -7.35 -10.10 -34.06
C ARG A 336 -6.21 -9.13 -33.73
N GLY A 337 -5.00 -9.66 -33.74
CA GLY A 337 -3.76 -8.92 -33.63
C GLY A 337 -3.43 -8.44 -32.21
N PRO A 338 -2.38 -7.62 -32.05
CA PRO A 338 -1.81 -7.29 -30.74
C PRO A 338 -2.72 -6.47 -29.84
N LEU A 339 -3.71 -5.76 -30.40
CA LEU A 339 -4.72 -5.02 -29.63
C LEU A 339 -6.03 -5.83 -29.46
N GLY A 340 -6.15 -6.99 -30.11
CA GLY A 340 -7.39 -7.76 -30.17
C GLY A 340 -8.55 -6.92 -30.73
N LEU A 341 -8.37 -6.33 -31.92
CA LEU A 341 -9.41 -5.49 -32.52
C LEU A 341 -10.48 -6.37 -33.17
N THR A 342 -11.75 -6.04 -32.94
CA THR A 342 -12.87 -6.62 -33.72
C THR A 342 -12.76 -6.14 -35.17
N TYR A 343 -13.43 -6.84 -36.09
CA TYR A 343 -13.57 -6.39 -37.48
C TYR A 343 -14.15 -4.96 -37.55
N ARG A 344 -15.26 -4.71 -36.83
CA ARG A 344 -15.96 -3.42 -36.83
C ARG A 344 -15.08 -2.29 -36.29
N GLN A 345 -14.35 -2.53 -35.20
CA GLN A 345 -13.43 -1.56 -34.62
C GLN A 345 -12.30 -1.20 -35.60
N ALA A 346 -11.74 -2.19 -36.28
CA ALA A 346 -10.68 -1.97 -37.26
C ALA A 346 -11.17 -1.18 -38.48
N THR A 347 -12.33 -1.53 -39.03
CA THR A 347 -12.94 -0.81 -40.15
C THR A 347 -13.25 0.65 -39.78
N ASN A 348 -13.80 0.91 -38.60
CA ASN A 348 -14.10 2.27 -38.15
C ASN A 348 -12.82 3.10 -37.85
N LEU A 349 -11.73 2.45 -37.44
CA LEU A 349 -10.41 3.06 -37.36
C LEU A 349 -9.81 3.39 -38.75
N GLY A 350 -10.36 2.82 -39.82
CA GLY A 350 -9.88 2.96 -41.19
C GLY A 350 -8.68 2.05 -41.48
N LEU A 351 -8.68 0.86 -40.90
CA LEU A 351 -7.75 -0.23 -41.23
C LEU A 351 -8.39 -1.13 -42.30
N VAL A 352 -7.56 -1.70 -43.17
CA VAL A 352 -7.97 -2.78 -44.06
C VAL A 352 -8.00 -4.08 -43.24
N ALA A 353 -9.20 -4.57 -42.94
CA ALA A 353 -9.41 -5.79 -42.16
C ALA A 353 -10.15 -6.85 -43.00
N GLN A 354 -9.83 -8.11 -42.77
CA GLN A 354 -10.56 -9.24 -43.35
C GLN A 354 -11.73 -9.63 -42.43
N PRO A 355 -12.90 -10.02 -42.98
CA PRO A 355 -14.01 -10.46 -42.13
C PRO A 355 -13.62 -11.73 -41.38
N ASP A 356 -14.11 -11.82 -40.16
CA ASP A 356 -13.93 -12.97 -39.27
C ASP A 356 -15.23 -13.29 -38.53
N ALA A 357 -15.40 -14.54 -38.13
CA ALA A 357 -16.58 -14.99 -37.40
C ALA A 357 -16.20 -16.03 -36.35
N LEU A 358 -16.73 -15.85 -35.14
CA LEU A 358 -16.61 -16.83 -34.09
C LEU A 358 -17.64 -17.95 -34.32
N VAL A 359 -17.17 -19.18 -34.42
CA VAL A 359 -18.00 -20.36 -34.63
C VAL A 359 -17.53 -21.53 -33.79
N ASP A 360 -18.38 -22.54 -33.62
CA ASP A 360 -17.97 -23.82 -33.04
C ASP A 360 -16.95 -24.51 -33.96
N ARG A 361 -16.00 -25.23 -33.34
CA ARG A 361 -14.97 -25.99 -34.04
C ARG A 361 -15.55 -26.95 -35.09
N GLN A 362 -16.69 -27.57 -34.82
CA GLN A 362 -17.36 -28.47 -35.76
C GLN A 362 -17.71 -27.76 -37.08
N LEU A 363 -18.21 -26.52 -37.01
CA LEU A 363 -18.54 -25.74 -38.20
C LEU A 363 -17.25 -25.23 -38.88
N ALA A 364 -16.27 -24.77 -38.11
CA ALA A 364 -14.99 -24.30 -38.64
C ALA A 364 -14.19 -25.37 -39.40
N GLU A 365 -14.29 -26.62 -38.98
CA GLU A 365 -13.65 -27.78 -39.61
C GLU A 365 -14.58 -28.50 -40.61
N SER A 366 -15.86 -28.09 -40.68
CA SER A 366 -16.79 -28.64 -41.67
C SER A 366 -16.41 -28.18 -43.08
N GLY A 367 -16.59 -29.03 -44.08
CA GLY A 367 -16.56 -28.61 -45.48
C GLY A 367 -17.79 -27.80 -45.92
N ASN A 368 -18.62 -27.34 -44.97
CA ASN A 368 -19.88 -26.65 -45.26
C ASN A 368 -19.64 -25.15 -45.50
N ILE A 369 -19.15 -24.83 -46.70
CA ILE A 369 -18.79 -23.48 -47.12
C ILE A 369 -19.97 -22.50 -47.01
N GLU A 370 -21.20 -22.94 -47.28
CA GLU A 370 -22.39 -22.08 -47.21
C GLU A 370 -22.63 -21.57 -45.79
N GLU A 371 -22.56 -22.43 -44.78
CA GLU A 371 -22.74 -22.04 -43.38
C GLU A 371 -21.57 -21.17 -42.87
N GLN A 372 -20.34 -21.49 -43.27
CA GLN A 372 -19.17 -20.68 -42.94
C GLN A 372 -19.29 -19.27 -43.53
N ARG A 373 -19.73 -19.17 -44.79
CA ARG A 373 -19.99 -17.91 -45.48
C ARG A 373 -21.10 -17.11 -44.79
N LEU A 374 -22.20 -17.75 -44.41
CA LEU A 374 -23.29 -17.10 -43.69
C LEU A 374 -22.83 -16.50 -42.34
N ALA A 375 -21.88 -17.16 -41.65
CA ALA A 375 -21.30 -16.64 -40.42
C ALA A 375 -20.44 -15.39 -40.67
N LEU A 376 -19.57 -15.40 -41.69
CA LEU A 376 -18.75 -14.25 -42.09
C LEU A 376 -19.60 -13.07 -42.60
N ASP A 377 -20.64 -13.34 -43.41
CA ASP A 377 -21.59 -12.33 -43.88
C ASP A 377 -22.35 -11.65 -42.74
N ARG A 378 -22.56 -12.37 -41.62
CA ARG A 378 -23.17 -11.77 -40.42
C ARG A 378 -22.24 -10.71 -39.82
N THR A 379 -20.94 -10.95 -39.78
CA THR A 379 -19.95 -9.96 -39.33
C THR A 379 -19.96 -8.73 -40.23
N LEU A 380 -19.98 -8.92 -41.54
CA LEU A 380 -20.07 -7.82 -42.52
C LEU A 380 -21.33 -6.98 -42.33
N ARG A 381 -22.50 -7.62 -42.25
CA ARG A 381 -23.78 -6.95 -41.98
C ARG A 381 -23.77 -6.19 -40.65
N ASN A 382 -23.19 -6.78 -39.60
CA ASN A 382 -23.09 -6.13 -38.29
C ASN A 382 -22.15 -4.92 -38.27
N ALA A 383 -21.15 -4.89 -39.14
CA ALA A 383 -20.27 -3.76 -39.34
C ALA A 383 -20.83 -2.71 -40.32
N GLY A 384 -21.89 -3.04 -41.07
CA GLY A 384 -22.39 -2.20 -42.16
C GLY A 384 -21.40 -2.11 -43.32
N ALA A 385 -20.61 -3.17 -43.53
CA ALA A 385 -19.61 -3.25 -44.59
C ALA A 385 -20.09 -4.15 -45.73
N GLU A 386 -19.80 -3.73 -46.96
CA GLU A 386 -19.95 -4.55 -48.16
C GLU A 386 -18.54 -4.97 -48.59
N HIS A 387 -18.23 -6.26 -48.44
CA HIS A 387 -16.94 -6.81 -48.83
C HIS A 387 -17.15 -8.13 -49.55
N GLU A 388 -16.66 -8.22 -50.78
CA GLU A 388 -16.67 -9.45 -51.55
C GLU A 388 -15.36 -10.20 -51.31
N TYR A 389 -15.48 -11.49 -51.00
CA TYR A 389 -14.35 -12.40 -50.83
C TYR A 389 -14.64 -13.71 -51.55
N ARG A 390 -13.58 -14.48 -51.81
CA ARG A 390 -13.70 -15.79 -52.45
C ARG A 390 -13.83 -16.88 -51.40
N ASP A 391 -14.72 -17.83 -51.65
CA ASP A 391 -15.00 -18.93 -50.72
C ASP A 391 -13.78 -19.84 -50.48
N ASP A 392 -12.88 -19.96 -51.47
CA ASP A 392 -11.64 -20.75 -51.33
C ASP A 392 -10.58 -20.12 -50.42
N LEU A 393 -10.79 -18.88 -49.97
CA LEU A 393 -9.93 -18.17 -49.01
C LEU A 393 -10.47 -18.28 -47.57
N ILE A 394 -11.62 -18.92 -47.35
CA ILE A 394 -12.14 -19.15 -46.00
C ILE A 394 -11.20 -20.13 -45.27
N SER A 395 -10.64 -19.68 -44.17
CA SER A 395 -9.71 -20.45 -43.35
C SER A 395 -10.09 -20.38 -41.87
N SER A 396 -9.70 -21.40 -41.14
CA SER A 396 -9.78 -21.47 -39.68
C SER A 396 -8.42 -21.85 -39.06
N GLN A 397 -7.39 -22.04 -39.88
CA GLN A 397 -6.11 -22.59 -39.44
C GLN A 397 -5.42 -21.65 -38.44
N GLY A 398 -4.97 -22.20 -37.31
CA GLY A 398 -4.25 -21.44 -36.27
C GLY A 398 -5.12 -20.48 -35.45
N ALA A 399 -6.44 -20.52 -35.64
CA ALA A 399 -7.39 -19.59 -35.02
C ALA A 399 -8.25 -20.24 -33.93
N GLU A 400 -7.73 -21.29 -33.30
CA GLU A 400 -8.40 -21.97 -32.18
C GLU A 400 -8.40 -21.11 -30.92
N ILE A 401 -9.56 -21.02 -30.29
CA ILE A 401 -9.81 -20.26 -29.07
C ILE A 401 -10.25 -21.24 -27.97
N GLN A 402 -10.14 -20.80 -26.71
CA GLN A 402 -10.61 -21.60 -25.58
C GLN A 402 -12.11 -21.92 -25.68
N GLY A 403 -12.51 -23.10 -25.19
CA GLY A 403 -13.92 -23.49 -25.11
C GLY A 403 -14.46 -24.22 -26.34
N GLY A 404 -13.60 -24.68 -27.26
CA GLY A 404 -14.05 -25.37 -28.48
C GLY A 404 -14.55 -24.42 -29.58
N MET A 405 -14.27 -23.13 -29.42
CA MET A 405 -14.58 -22.09 -30.41
C MET A 405 -13.38 -21.83 -31.31
N GLN A 406 -13.64 -21.39 -32.53
CA GLN A 406 -12.63 -21.08 -33.52
C GLN A 406 -13.04 -19.85 -34.33
N CYS A 407 -12.07 -19.04 -34.74
CA CYS A 407 -12.32 -17.93 -35.64
C CYS A 407 -12.19 -18.40 -37.09
N LEU A 408 -13.29 -18.34 -37.83
CA LEU A 408 -13.25 -18.31 -39.29
C LEU A 408 -12.75 -16.95 -39.73
N TYR A 409 -11.91 -16.91 -40.75
CA TYR A 409 -11.40 -15.68 -41.33
C TYR A 409 -11.12 -15.88 -42.82
N ILE A 410 -11.00 -14.76 -43.55
CA ILE A 410 -10.52 -14.78 -44.93
C ILE A 410 -9.00 -14.63 -44.93
N ASP A 411 -8.32 -15.58 -45.55
CA ASP A 411 -6.87 -15.52 -45.74
C ASP A 411 -6.50 -14.38 -46.71
N GLY A 412 -5.59 -13.51 -46.27
CA GLY A 412 -5.28 -12.26 -46.95
C GLY A 412 -4.63 -11.23 -46.03
N ASP A 413 -4.33 -10.05 -46.59
CA ASP A 413 -3.74 -8.95 -45.83
C ASP A 413 -4.76 -8.38 -44.84
N ASP A 414 -4.39 -8.39 -43.56
CA ASP A 414 -5.20 -7.88 -42.45
C ASP A 414 -4.34 -6.97 -41.57
N GLU A 415 -4.58 -5.67 -41.69
CA GLU A 415 -3.79 -4.63 -41.03
C GLU A 415 -3.94 -4.67 -39.50
N ARG A 416 -4.91 -5.40 -38.93
CA ARG A 416 -5.00 -5.62 -37.48
C ARG A 416 -3.78 -6.35 -36.93
N THR A 417 -3.06 -7.11 -37.75
CA THR A 417 -1.82 -7.78 -37.34
C THR A 417 -0.60 -6.85 -37.39
N ASN A 418 -0.71 -5.71 -38.09
CA ASN A 418 0.38 -4.79 -38.34
C ASN A 418 0.37 -3.59 -37.37
N ILE A 419 1.25 -3.63 -36.37
CA ILE A 419 1.35 -2.59 -35.33
C ILE A 419 1.55 -1.19 -35.89
N LYS A 420 2.31 -1.03 -36.98
CA LYS A 420 2.56 0.27 -37.60
C LYS A 420 1.28 0.84 -38.21
N ARG A 421 0.52 0.02 -38.94
CA ARG A 421 -0.78 0.42 -39.50
C ARG A 421 -1.78 0.79 -38.41
N ILE A 422 -1.82 0.01 -37.33
CA ILE A 422 -2.62 0.31 -36.15
C ILE A 422 -2.22 1.66 -35.55
N ALA A 423 -0.93 1.90 -35.33
CA ALA A 423 -0.44 3.17 -34.79
C ALA A 423 -0.78 4.36 -35.70
N ASP A 424 -0.65 4.20 -37.03
CA ASP A 424 -1.06 5.21 -38.00
C ASP A 424 -2.55 5.53 -37.90
N ALA A 425 -3.41 4.52 -37.78
CA ALA A 425 -4.85 4.70 -37.62
C ALA A 425 -5.19 5.39 -36.30
N LEU A 426 -4.56 5.00 -35.18
CA LEU A 426 -4.71 5.66 -33.89
C LEU A 426 -4.27 7.12 -33.95
N ARG A 427 -3.18 7.43 -34.66
CA ARG A 427 -2.72 8.82 -34.87
C ARG A 427 -3.74 9.66 -35.62
N ARG A 428 -4.32 9.11 -36.69
CA ARG A 428 -5.38 9.80 -37.47
C ARG A 428 -6.66 10.02 -36.66
N LYS A 429 -7.07 9.03 -35.86
CA LYS A 429 -8.38 9.03 -35.17
C LYS A 429 -8.36 9.68 -33.79
N LEU A 430 -7.26 9.57 -33.05
CA LEU A 430 -7.13 10.03 -31.66
C LEU A 430 -6.14 11.19 -31.50
N GLY A 431 -5.31 11.47 -32.50
CA GLY A 431 -4.31 12.54 -32.45
C GLY A 431 -4.90 13.95 -32.47
N VAL A 432 -4.03 14.95 -32.38
CA VAL A 432 -4.40 16.38 -32.34
C VAL A 432 -5.11 16.85 -33.61
N ARG A 433 -4.85 16.17 -34.74
CA ARG A 433 -5.43 16.46 -36.05
C ARG A 433 -6.66 15.58 -36.36
N SER A 434 -7.23 14.89 -35.38
CA SER A 434 -8.41 14.08 -35.65
C SER A 434 -9.58 14.97 -36.07
N GLY A 435 -10.35 14.50 -37.07
CA GLY A 435 -11.61 15.16 -37.47
C GLY A 435 -12.73 14.98 -36.44
N VAL A 436 -12.48 14.22 -35.37
CA VAL A 436 -13.44 13.97 -34.30
C VAL A 436 -13.42 15.15 -33.33
N LYS A 437 -14.61 15.67 -33.01
CA LYS A 437 -14.78 16.68 -31.96
C LYS A 437 -14.44 16.05 -30.62
N ALA A 438 -13.19 16.15 -30.19
CA ALA A 438 -12.70 15.80 -28.87
C ALA A 438 -12.00 17.03 -28.26
N PRO A 439 -11.89 17.11 -26.92
CA PRO A 439 -11.15 18.21 -26.27
C PRO A 439 -9.72 18.31 -26.79
N LYS A 440 -9.16 19.52 -26.83
CA LYS A 440 -7.75 19.73 -27.22
C LYS A 440 -6.83 19.16 -26.14
N GLN A 441 -5.55 19.00 -26.49
CA GLN A 441 -4.54 18.63 -25.51
C GLN A 441 -4.58 19.62 -24.32
N ASP A 442 -4.42 19.08 -23.11
CA ASP A 442 -4.41 19.81 -21.84
C ASP A 442 -5.77 20.42 -21.40
N GLU A 443 -6.83 20.31 -22.22
CA GLU A 443 -8.20 20.63 -21.79
C GLU A 443 -8.77 19.54 -20.88
N LEU A 444 -9.74 19.89 -20.03
CA LEU A 444 -10.38 18.89 -19.17
C LEU A 444 -10.98 17.74 -20.00
N TYR A 445 -10.82 16.50 -19.50
CA TYR A 445 -11.28 15.26 -20.13
C TYR A 445 -10.58 14.86 -21.44
N TRP A 446 -9.54 15.56 -21.90
CA TRP A 446 -8.95 15.28 -23.22
C TRP A 446 -8.44 13.85 -23.42
N LEU A 447 -7.88 13.23 -22.36
CA LEU A 447 -7.42 11.85 -22.40
C LEU A 447 -8.58 10.86 -22.34
N SER A 448 -9.48 10.99 -21.36
CA SER A 448 -10.60 10.05 -21.19
C SER A 448 -11.53 10.05 -22.41
N SER A 449 -11.80 11.20 -23.03
CA SER A 449 -12.56 11.28 -24.27
C SER A 449 -11.90 10.50 -25.41
N ARG A 450 -10.56 10.53 -25.54
CA ARG A 450 -9.84 9.76 -26.57
C ARG A 450 -9.84 8.27 -26.29
N LEU A 451 -9.74 7.86 -25.02
CA LEU A 451 -9.84 6.45 -24.65
C LEU A 451 -11.24 5.89 -24.90
N LEU A 452 -12.28 6.65 -24.55
CA LEU A 452 -13.67 6.28 -24.84
C LEU A 452 -13.91 6.24 -26.35
N LEU A 453 -13.39 7.20 -27.10
CA LEU A 453 -13.50 7.24 -28.56
C LEU A 453 -12.84 6.03 -29.24
N LEU A 454 -11.70 5.55 -28.72
CA LEU A 454 -11.03 4.33 -29.21
C LEU A 454 -11.95 3.11 -29.15
N TYR A 455 -12.60 2.90 -28.00
CA TYR A 455 -13.48 1.75 -27.82
C TYR A 455 -14.88 1.96 -28.42
N ALA A 456 -15.32 3.21 -28.55
CA ALA A 456 -16.51 3.55 -29.32
C ALA A 456 -16.36 3.29 -30.82
N GLN A 457 -15.13 3.09 -31.34
CA GLN A 457 -14.95 2.59 -32.71
C GLN A 457 -15.58 1.21 -32.91
N ASP A 458 -15.87 0.45 -31.85
CA ASP A 458 -16.64 -0.78 -31.97
C ASP A 458 -18.15 -0.54 -32.03
N PHE A 459 -18.65 0.69 -32.04
CA PHE A 459 -20.09 0.93 -32.22
C PHE A 459 -20.49 0.71 -33.69
N LYS A 460 -21.78 0.43 -33.92
CA LYS A 460 -22.34 0.52 -35.27
C LYS A 460 -22.13 1.93 -35.83
N SER A 461 -21.82 2.05 -37.12
CA SER A 461 -21.43 3.32 -37.79
C SER A 461 -22.37 4.49 -37.46
N ILE A 462 -23.68 4.27 -37.51
CA ILE A 462 -24.72 5.27 -37.20
C ILE A 462 -24.55 5.86 -35.79
N SER A 463 -24.19 5.04 -34.80
CA SER A 463 -23.97 5.50 -33.41
C SER A 463 -22.64 6.23 -33.23
N LEU A 464 -21.70 6.08 -34.15
CA LEU A 464 -20.39 6.72 -34.09
C LEU A 464 -20.42 8.14 -34.69
N GLU A 465 -21.21 8.38 -35.73
CA GLU A 465 -21.29 9.68 -36.42
C GLU A 465 -21.73 10.85 -35.52
N GLY A 466 -22.63 10.58 -34.56
CA GLY A 466 -23.10 11.57 -33.58
C GLY A 466 -22.16 11.77 -32.38
N LEU A 467 -21.14 10.92 -32.22
CA LEU A 467 -20.31 10.93 -31.02
C LEU A 467 -19.32 12.10 -31.03
N SER A 468 -19.51 13.00 -30.09
CA SER A 468 -18.60 14.13 -29.86
C SER A 468 -18.40 14.38 -28.38
N PHE A 469 -17.20 14.83 -28.05
CA PHE A 469 -16.77 15.16 -26.71
C PHE A 469 -16.27 16.60 -26.65
N ASN A 470 -16.65 17.32 -25.61
CA ASN A 470 -16.13 18.64 -25.29
C ASN A 470 -15.58 18.70 -23.86
N ALA A 471 -14.80 19.73 -23.56
CA ALA A 471 -14.13 19.90 -22.27
C ALA A 471 -15.06 20.31 -21.12
N LYS A 472 -16.34 20.62 -21.38
CA LYS A 472 -17.25 21.20 -20.38
C LYS A 472 -17.97 20.16 -19.53
N ALA A 473 -18.01 18.90 -19.97
CA ALA A 473 -18.74 17.84 -19.29
C ALA A 473 -17.96 16.53 -19.30
N ALA A 474 -18.16 15.70 -18.28
CA ALA A 474 -17.61 14.35 -18.25
C ALA A 474 -18.02 13.57 -19.51
N PRO A 475 -17.11 12.81 -20.13
CA PRO A 475 -17.39 12.14 -21.39
C PRO A 475 -18.47 11.05 -21.28
N THR A 476 -18.59 10.36 -20.14
CA THR A 476 -19.68 9.38 -19.91
C THR A 476 -21.06 10.03 -19.89
N LEU A 477 -21.17 11.22 -19.28
CA LEU A 477 -22.38 12.02 -19.30
C LEU A 477 -22.74 12.47 -20.72
N GLN A 478 -21.75 12.86 -21.52
CA GLN A 478 -21.96 13.23 -22.92
C GLN A 478 -22.48 12.04 -23.74
N MET A 479 -21.95 10.83 -23.52
CA MET A 479 -22.46 9.61 -24.18
C MET A 479 -23.89 9.29 -23.78
N SER A 480 -24.27 9.55 -22.53
CA SER A 480 -25.63 9.31 -22.03
C SER A 480 -26.67 10.21 -22.69
N ASN A 481 -26.27 11.39 -23.16
CA ASN A 481 -27.16 12.34 -23.83
C ASN A 481 -27.38 12.04 -25.33
N LEU A 482 -26.64 11.09 -25.91
CA LEU A 482 -26.64 10.80 -27.35
C LEU A 482 -27.53 9.61 -27.74
N GLU A 483 -28.49 9.21 -26.89
CA GLU A 483 -29.34 8.02 -27.09
C GLU A 483 -28.56 6.72 -27.42
N ILE A 484 -27.32 6.63 -26.93
CA ILE A 484 -26.49 5.43 -27.09
C ILE A 484 -27.02 4.35 -26.15
N LYS A 485 -27.29 3.15 -26.68
CA LYS A 485 -27.69 1.98 -25.88
C LYS A 485 -26.73 1.77 -24.70
N ASP A 486 -27.28 1.55 -23.50
CA ASP A 486 -26.50 1.42 -22.26
C ASP A 486 -25.41 0.33 -22.33
N SER A 487 -25.65 -0.76 -23.08
CA SER A 487 -24.65 -1.82 -23.27
C SER A 487 -23.39 -1.31 -23.99
N ARG A 488 -23.56 -0.48 -25.02
CA ARG A 488 -22.47 0.13 -25.79
C ARG A 488 -21.70 1.14 -24.95
N ARG A 489 -22.41 2.00 -24.20
CA ARG A 489 -21.79 2.94 -23.25
C ARG A 489 -20.96 2.17 -22.22
N SER A 490 -21.56 1.19 -21.56
CA SER A 490 -20.92 0.36 -20.55
C SER A 490 -19.68 -0.36 -21.09
N PHE A 491 -19.75 -0.86 -22.34
CA PHE A 491 -18.61 -1.47 -23.01
C PHE A 491 -17.45 -0.49 -23.18
N ALA A 492 -17.71 0.69 -23.75
CA ALA A 492 -16.66 1.69 -23.98
C ALA A 492 -16.03 2.17 -22.67
N VAL A 493 -16.86 2.43 -21.64
CA VAL A 493 -16.39 2.84 -20.31
C VAL A 493 -15.54 1.75 -19.67
N ARG A 494 -16.02 0.50 -19.66
CA ARG A 494 -15.29 -0.62 -19.06
C ARG A 494 -13.95 -0.87 -19.76
N SER A 495 -13.93 -0.79 -21.09
CA SER A 495 -12.72 -1.01 -21.89
C SER A 495 -11.69 0.12 -21.70
N ALA A 496 -12.15 1.39 -21.69
CA ALA A 496 -11.31 2.54 -21.38
C ALA A 496 -10.77 2.47 -19.94
N ALA A 497 -11.62 2.14 -18.97
CA ALA A 497 -11.25 1.92 -17.58
C ALA A 497 -10.20 0.81 -17.42
N ARG A 498 -10.32 -0.29 -18.18
CA ARG A 498 -9.34 -1.39 -18.17
C ARG A 498 -8.00 -0.96 -18.70
N LEU A 499 -7.98 -0.19 -19.79
CA LEU A 499 -6.76 0.38 -20.35
C LEU A 499 -6.07 1.31 -19.34
N MET A 500 -6.82 2.20 -18.71
CA MET A 500 -6.31 3.07 -17.64
C MET A 500 -5.77 2.25 -16.45
N ALA A 501 -6.52 1.23 -16.01
CA ALA A 501 -6.11 0.36 -14.91
C ALA A 501 -4.78 -0.37 -15.21
N ARG A 502 -4.59 -0.86 -16.44
CA ARG A 502 -3.32 -1.44 -16.89
C ARG A 502 -2.20 -0.41 -16.87
N ALA A 503 -2.44 0.78 -17.40
CA ALA A 503 -1.46 1.86 -17.43
C ALA A 503 -1.07 2.34 -16.02
N THR A 504 -1.93 2.21 -15.01
CA THR A 504 -1.60 2.54 -13.62
C THR A 504 -0.92 1.38 -12.89
N ALA A 505 -1.49 0.16 -12.99
CA ALA A 505 -1.06 -0.98 -12.17
C ALA A 505 0.24 -1.61 -12.64
N ILE A 506 0.46 -1.73 -13.95
CA ILE A 506 1.62 -2.45 -14.49
C ILE A 506 2.94 -1.72 -14.19
N PRO A 507 3.04 -0.39 -14.32
CA PRO A 507 4.18 0.37 -13.79
C PRO A 507 4.47 0.09 -12.31
N CYS A 508 3.43 -0.10 -11.49
CA CYS A 508 3.59 -0.45 -10.09
C CYS A 508 4.06 -1.89 -9.89
N PHE A 509 3.65 -2.85 -10.73
CA PHE A 509 4.21 -4.21 -10.70
C PHE A 509 5.71 -4.20 -10.95
N ALA A 510 6.18 -3.50 -11.99
CA ALA A 510 7.60 -3.36 -12.28
C ALA A 510 8.38 -2.76 -11.09
N ARG A 511 7.75 -1.87 -10.31
CA ARG A 511 8.33 -1.29 -9.09
C ARG A 511 8.38 -2.24 -7.90
N PHE A 512 7.48 -3.21 -7.84
CA PHE A 512 7.43 -4.21 -6.76
C PHE A 512 8.20 -5.47 -7.09
N ASP A 513 8.60 -5.64 -8.34
CA ASP A 513 9.34 -6.80 -8.78
C ASP A 513 10.72 -6.80 -8.13
N LYS A 514 11.03 -7.91 -7.44
CA LYS A 514 12.31 -8.07 -6.74
C LYS A 514 13.37 -8.70 -7.63
N GLU A 515 12.94 -9.32 -8.73
CA GLU A 515 13.84 -9.97 -9.69
C GLU A 515 14.46 -8.95 -10.65
N GLU A 516 13.81 -7.79 -10.82
CA GLU A 516 14.33 -6.65 -11.55
C GLU A 516 14.99 -5.66 -10.58
N ASP A 517 16.32 -5.52 -10.63
CA ASP A 517 17.08 -4.58 -9.78
C ASP A 517 16.60 -3.12 -9.93
N SER A 518 16.08 -2.78 -11.11
CA SER A 518 15.49 -1.48 -11.39
C SER A 518 14.48 -1.56 -12.54
N VAL A 519 13.52 -0.64 -12.58
CA VAL A 519 12.56 -0.56 -13.69
C VAL A 519 13.30 -0.18 -14.96
N PRO A 520 13.22 -0.99 -16.05
CA PRO A 520 13.99 -0.70 -17.25
C PRO A 520 13.58 0.62 -17.91
N GLU A 521 14.57 1.43 -18.31
CA GLU A 521 14.31 2.75 -18.94
C GLU A 521 13.51 2.65 -20.25
N TRP A 522 13.69 1.56 -21.00
CA TRP A 522 12.92 1.30 -22.22
C TRP A 522 11.42 1.11 -21.93
N PHE A 523 11.09 0.58 -20.74
CA PHE A 523 9.72 0.41 -20.28
C PHE A 523 9.16 1.74 -19.76
N LEU A 524 9.83 2.38 -18.81
CA LEU A 524 9.45 3.69 -18.27
C LEU A 524 10.67 4.56 -17.98
N ALA A 525 10.74 5.73 -18.62
CA ALA A 525 11.80 6.71 -18.36
C ALA A 525 11.72 7.30 -16.94
N GLN A 526 10.49 7.48 -16.42
CA GLN A 526 10.23 7.98 -15.08
C GLN A 526 9.26 7.02 -14.37
N PRO A 527 9.76 6.02 -13.64
CA PRO A 527 8.90 5.06 -12.96
C PRO A 527 8.19 5.71 -11.76
N PRO A 528 6.94 5.32 -11.47
CA PRO A 528 6.16 5.92 -10.38
C PRO A 528 6.86 5.76 -9.03
N MET A 529 6.60 6.67 -8.10
CA MET A 529 7.14 6.55 -6.74
C MET A 529 6.58 5.28 -6.06
N LEU A 530 7.46 4.51 -5.43
CA LEU A 530 7.10 3.27 -4.72
C LEU A 530 5.99 3.50 -3.70
N GLY A 531 6.02 4.64 -2.99
CA GLY A 531 4.97 5.04 -2.05
C GLY A 531 3.59 5.15 -2.68
N ASN A 532 3.45 5.82 -3.82
CA ASN A 532 2.16 5.95 -4.52
C ASN A 532 1.61 4.59 -4.96
N CYS A 533 2.48 3.71 -5.45
CA CYS A 533 2.12 2.35 -5.81
C CYS A 533 1.68 1.51 -4.61
N ALA A 534 2.39 1.60 -3.48
CA ALA A 534 2.06 0.88 -2.25
C ALA A 534 0.70 1.31 -1.69
N ILE A 535 0.42 2.62 -1.71
CA ILE A 535 -0.89 3.16 -1.30
C ILE A 535 -1.99 2.61 -2.20
N LEU A 536 -1.81 2.68 -3.52
CA LEU A 536 -2.81 2.21 -4.48
C LEU A 536 -3.13 0.72 -4.29
N LYS A 537 -2.09 -0.10 -4.09
CA LYS A 537 -2.25 -1.54 -3.81
C LYS A 537 -2.98 -1.77 -2.49
N ALA A 538 -2.63 -1.05 -1.43
CA ALA A 538 -3.33 -1.14 -0.15
C ALA A 538 -4.81 -0.73 -0.27
N TYR A 539 -5.16 0.26 -1.09
CA TYR A 539 -6.57 0.69 -1.25
C TYR A 539 -7.39 -0.43 -1.85
N VAL A 540 -6.80 -1.17 -2.80
CA VAL A 540 -7.43 -2.31 -3.44
C VAL A 540 -7.59 -3.47 -2.47
N GLU A 541 -6.51 -3.85 -1.77
CA GLU A 541 -6.51 -5.00 -0.84
C GLU A 541 -7.45 -4.80 0.35
N TYR A 542 -7.56 -3.57 0.87
CA TYR A 542 -8.45 -3.26 2.00
C TYR A 542 -9.85 -2.77 1.57
N ASN A 543 -10.23 -2.94 0.30
CA ASN A 543 -11.52 -2.49 -0.25
C ASN A 543 -11.86 -1.02 0.04
N ARG A 544 -10.85 -0.15 0.00
CA ARG A 544 -10.97 1.30 0.19
C ARG A 544 -11.09 2.08 -1.13
N LEU A 545 -11.33 1.37 -2.23
CA LEU A 545 -11.41 1.95 -3.57
C LEU A 545 -12.60 2.85 -3.77
#